data_AF-E2N888-F1
#
_entry.id   AF-E2N888-F1
#
_cell.length_a   1.000
_cell.length_b   1.000
_cell.length_c   1.000
_cell.angle_alpha   90.00
_cell.angle_beta   90.00
_cell.angle_gamma   90.00
#
_symmetry.space_group_name_H-M   'P 1'
#
loop_
_entity.id
_entity.type
_entity.pdbx_description
1 polymer ?
#
loop_
_entity_poly.entity_id
_entity_poly.type
_entity_poly.pdbx_seq_one_letter_code
_entity_poly.pdbx_strand_id
1 'polypeptide(L)'
;MKAMKYISAALLTVLVVVVAGCSADRELPKLTGNTAADTPKNSQTLVLTVGTPTDESTQTRVAYDDADLKLTWQAEDQLTVAGFDADDTYKGCSTDFTYQGEENKTSGPFEGTAVSGATTYTLYYPNTVQVNQSTGDASLSMEGQTYTPDDPTANLKNYILLKSTSKISPDVDFTLEMASSIMKFDLSNIPAEVGKLTKLIWTLENNVGNRQNLMLDFPAGAVTFGTGGGNTLTAYLGFMPSG
;
A
#
# COMPACT_ATOMS: atom_id res chain seq x y z
N MET A 1 -44.41 5.07 -21.03
CA MET A 1 -43.26 4.97 -20.09
C MET A 1 -42.83 3.52 -20.03
N LYS A 2 -41.57 3.22 -20.39
CA LYS A 2 -41.04 1.86 -20.55
C LYS A 2 -40.35 1.46 -19.25
N ALA A 3 -40.79 0.37 -18.62
CA ALA A 3 -40.19 -0.15 -17.40
C ALA A 3 -38.80 -0.74 -17.70
N MET A 4 -37.78 -0.23 -17.03
CA MET A 4 -36.39 -0.70 -17.13
C MET A 4 -36.20 -1.83 -16.12
N LYS A 5 -35.89 -3.05 -16.59
CA LYS A 5 -35.59 -4.21 -15.76
C LYS A 5 -34.08 -4.29 -15.55
N TYR A 6 -33.64 -4.30 -14.29
CA TYR A 6 -32.26 -4.59 -13.92
C TYR A 6 -32.07 -6.11 -13.87
N ILE A 7 -31.07 -6.63 -14.59
CA ILE A 7 -30.70 -8.04 -14.57
C ILE A 7 -29.40 -8.14 -13.77
N SER A 8 -29.47 -8.75 -12.59
CA SER A 8 -28.28 -9.17 -11.83
C SER A 8 -27.86 -10.56 -12.32
N ALA A 9 -26.67 -10.67 -12.91
CA ALA A 9 -26.05 -11.95 -13.23
C ALA A 9 -24.95 -12.24 -12.20
N ALA A 10 -25.06 -13.37 -11.50
CA ALA A 10 -24.00 -13.89 -10.63
C ALA A 10 -23.25 -14.99 -11.38
N LEU A 11 -21.92 -14.87 -11.48
CA LEU A 11 -21.04 -15.88 -12.08
C LEU A 11 -20.12 -16.46 -11.00
N LEU A 12 -20.09 -17.78 -10.88
CA LEU A 12 -19.24 -18.53 -9.95
C LEU A 12 -18.10 -19.19 -10.75
N THR A 13 -16.83 -18.97 -10.37
CA THR A 13 -15.66 -19.62 -10.99
C THR A 13 -14.75 -20.24 -9.92
N VAL A 14 -14.09 -21.36 -10.26
CA VAL A 14 -13.28 -22.23 -9.37
C VAL A 14 -11.78 -21.98 -9.58
N LEU A 15 -11.00 -21.91 -8.49
CA LEU A 15 -9.56 -21.59 -8.46
C LEU A 15 -8.69 -22.83 -8.11
N VAL A 16 -7.50 -22.96 -8.72
CA VAL A 16 -6.51 -24.04 -8.52
C VAL A 16 -5.19 -23.45 -7.98
N VAL A 17 -4.50 -24.16 -7.07
CA VAL A 17 -3.25 -23.71 -6.40
C VAL A 17 -2.10 -24.70 -6.68
N VAL A 18 -0.90 -24.18 -6.98
CA VAL A 18 0.37 -24.94 -7.04
C VAL A 18 1.45 -24.16 -6.27
N VAL A 19 2.28 -24.86 -5.49
CA VAL A 19 3.39 -24.28 -4.71
C VAL A 19 4.71 -24.93 -5.13
N ALA A 20 5.71 -24.13 -5.46
CA ALA A 20 7.11 -24.55 -5.46
C ALA A 20 7.98 -23.39 -5.00
N GLY A 21 8.79 -23.62 -3.96
CA GLY A 21 9.73 -22.64 -3.40
C GLY A 21 11.14 -22.79 -3.96
N CYS A 22 11.91 -21.71 -3.89
CA CYS A 22 13.38 -21.70 -3.75
C CYS A 22 13.83 -20.31 -3.29
N SER A 23 14.70 -20.29 -2.29
CA SER A 23 15.29 -19.13 -1.62
C SER A 23 16.29 -18.38 -2.50
N ALA A 24 16.44 -17.06 -2.35
CA ALA A 24 17.51 -16.30 -2.97
C ALA A 24 18.20 -15.32 -1.99
N ASP A 25 19.53 -15.35 -2.04
CA ASP A 25 20.49 -14.58 -1.24
C ASP A 25 20.42 -13.07 -1.47
N ARG A 26 20.74 -12.30 -0.42
CA ARG A 26 20.74 -10.84 -0.37
C ARG A 26 22.16 -10.29 -0.50
N GLU A 27 22.42 -9.46 -1.51
CA GLU A 27 23.55 -8.51 -1.46
C GLU A 27 23.07 -7.15 -0.96
N LEU A 28 23.73 -6.65 0.09
CA LEU A 28 23.52 -5.36 0.72
C LEU A 28 24.54 -4.34 0.20
N PRO A 29 24.14 -3.09 -0.14
CA PRO A 29 25.11 -2.02 -0.31
C PRO A 29 25.65 -1.58 1.06
N LYS A 30 26.97 -1.38 1.12
CA LYS A 30 27.69 -0.93 2.32
C LYS A 30 27.73 0.60 2.34
N LEU A 31 27.18 1.23 3.37
CA LEU A 31 27.35 2.67 3.60
C LEU A 31 28.13 2.91 4.89
N THR A 32 29.14 3.78 4.76
CA THR A 32 30.07 4.21 5.80
C THR A 32 29.43 5.32 6.63
N GLY A 33 29.38 5.13 7.94
CA GLY A 33 28.75 6.05 8.89
C GLY A 33 29.44 7.42 9.00
N ASN A 34 28.65 8.45 9.28
CA ASN A 34 29.13 9.78 9.58
C ASN A 34 29.30 9.96 11.09
N THR A 35 30.51 10.33 11.50
CA THR A 35 30.91 10.61 12.89
C THR A 35 30.62 12.08 13.25
N ALA A 36 30.34 12.30 14.54
CA ALA A 36 29.77 13.48 15.20
C ALA A 36 30.43 14.87 14.98
N ALA A 37 29.63 15.95 15.14
CA ALA A 37 29.88 17.07 16.08
C ALA A 37 28.75 18.14 16.05
N ASP A 38 28.47 18.72 17.23
CA ASP A 38 27.37 19.64 17.62
C ASP A 38 27.11 20.89 16.75
N THR A 39 25.83 21.27 16.61
CA THR A 39 25.30 22.66 16.78
C THR A 39 23.75 22.63 16.86
N PRO A 40 23.09 23.21 17.88
CA PRO A 40 21.63 23.16 18.01
C PRO A 40 20.94 24.28 17.22
N LYS A 41 20.11 23.89 16.25
CA LYS A 41 18.90 24.60 15.82
C LYS A 41 17.83 23.56 15.52
N ASN A 42 16.98 23.36 16.52
CA ASN A 42 15.61 22.85 16.48
C ASN A 42 15.09 22.53 15.05
N SER A 43 15.40 21.29 14.65
CA SER A 43 15.00 20.47 13.49
C SER A 43 16.25 19.76 12.96
N GLN A 44 16.61 18.64 13.58
CA GLN A 44 17.71 17.81 13.11
C GLN A 44 17.24 16.99 11.92
N THR A 45 17.97 17.04 10.81
CA THR A 45 17.77 16.10 9.69
C THR A 45 18.06 14.68 10.17
N LEU A 46 17.13 13.77 9.88
CA LEU A 46 17.25 12.35 10.21
C LEU A 46 17.19 11.53 8.93
N VAL A 47 18.13 10.59 8.79
CA VAL A 47 18.18 9.64 7.68
C VAL A 47 17.84 8.25 8.21
N LEU A 48 16.85 7.61 7.59
CA LEU A 48 16.37 6.28 7.97
C LEU A 48 16.56 5.31 6.81
N THR A 49 17.19 4.17 7.04
CA THR A 49 17.20 3.07 6.05
C THR A 49 15.93 2.25 6.21
N VAL A 50 15.14 2.15 5.15
CA VAL A 50 13.82 1.49 5.21
C VAL A 50 13.68 0.44 4.11
N GLY A 51 13.34 -0.78 4.50
CA GLY A 51 12.98 -1.87 3.61
C GLY A 51 11.47 -2.04 3.45
N THR A 52 11.05 -2.45 2.25
CA THR A 52 9.68 -2.92 1.98
C THR A 52 9.48 -4.34 2.54
N PRO A 53 8.22 -4.83 2.63
CA PRO A 53 7.95 -6.20 3.03
C PRO A 53 8.68 -7.19 2.11
N THR A 54 9.48 -8.09 2.69
CA THR A 54 10.12 -9.18 1.96
C THR A 54 9.13 -10.33 1.71
N ASP A 55 9.24 -10.93 0.54
CA ASP A 55 8.31 -11.89 -0.10
C ASP A 55 8.06 -13.20 0.67
N GLU A 56 8.68 -13.37 1.84
CA GLU A 56 8.59 -14.55 2.70
C GLU A 56 7.44 -14.49 3.73
N SER A 57 6.71 -13.37 3.84
CA SER A 57 5.57 -13.27 4.77
C SER A 57 4.26 -13.78 4.12
N THR A 58 3.74 -14.88 4.64
CA THR A 58 2.46 -15.51 4.24
C THR A 58 1.22 -14.72 4.67
N GLN A 59 1.33 -13.42 4.94
CA GLN A 59 0.21 -12.57 5.36
C GLN A 59 -0.71 -12.29 4.16
N THR A 60 -2.01 -12.45 4.39
CA THR A 60 -3.18 -12.27 3.49
C THR A 60 -2.93 -11.41 2.24
N ARG A 61 -2.46 -12.05 1.16
CA ARG A 61 -2.44 -11.48 -0.20
C ARG A 61 -3.54 -12.14 -1.03
N VAL A 62 -4.50 -11.36 -1.53
CA VAL A 62 -5.34 -11.81 -2.65
C VAL A 62 -4.65 -11.35 -3.94
N ALA A 63 -3.61 -12.12 -4.28
CA ALA A 63 -2.85 -12.15 -5.53
C ALA A 63 -2.57 -10.80 -6.22
N TYR A 64 -1.33 -10.32 -6.17
CA TYR A 64 -0.79 -9.38 -7.15
C TYR A 64 0.37 -10.09 -7.85
N ASP A 65 0.17 -10.55 -9.09
CA ASP A 65 1.23 -11.07 -9.95
C ASP A 65 1.54 -10.04 -11.04
N ASP A 66 2.81 -9.65 -11.11
CA ASP A 66 3.45 -9.16 -12.34
C ASP A 66 4.88 -9.73 -12.49
N ALA A 67 5.04 -11.01 -12.12
CA ALA A 67 6.22 -11.90 -12.11
C ALA A 67 7.02 -12.04 -10.79
N ASP A 68 7.30 -10.95 -10.05
CA ASP A 68 8.23 -11.01 -8.89
C ASP A 68 7.62 -10.72 -7.49
N LEU A 69 6.34 -10.32 -7.41
CA LEU A 69 5.58 -10.06 -6.16
C LEU A 69 6.16 -9.02 -5.17
N LYS A 70 7.10 -8.17 -5.61
CA LYS A 70 7.85 -7.23 -4.77
C LYS A 70 7.27 -5.82 -4.76
N LEU A 71 7.24 -5.20 -3.59
CA LEU A 71 7.08 -3.75 -3.45
C LEU A 71 8.46 -3.09 -3.53
N THR A 72 8.58 -2.06 -4.34
CA THR A 72 9.81 -1.27 -4.48
C THR A 72 9.53 0.20 -4.24
N TRP A 73 10.54 0.90 -3.73
CA TRP A 73 10.50 2.34 -3.56
C TRP A 73 10.66 3.06 -4.91
N GLN A 74 9.89 4.12 -5.07
CA GLN A 74 9.96 5.03 -6.20
C GLN A 74 10.50 6.39 -5.74
N ALA A 75 10.99 7.17 -6.69
CA ALA A 75 11.30 8.57 -6.42
C ALA A 75 10.06 9.27 -5.85
N GLU A 76 10.29 10.19 -4.91
CA GLU A 76 9.24 10.97 -4.23
C GLU A 76 8.32 10.17 -3.30
N ASP A 77 8.56 8.87 -3.06
CA ASP A 77 7.85 8.16 -2.00
C ASP A 77 8.12 8.83 -0.65
N GLN A 78 7.06 8.97 0.15
CA GLN A 78 7.13 9.64 1.45
C GLN A 78 6.55 8.80 2.57
N LEU A 79 7.12 8.96 3.77
CA LEU A 79 6.71 8.28 4.99
C LEU A 79 6.10 9.24 6.00
N THR A 80 5.19 8.72 6.82
CA THR A 80 4.85 9.31 8.12
C THR A 80 5.67 8.62 9.20
N VAL A 81 6.41 9.42 9.99
CA VAL A 81 7.31 8.95 11.04
C VAL A 81 6.78 9.44 12.39
N ALA A 82 6.24 8.53 13.20
CA ALA A 82 5.78 8.80 14.56
C ALA A 82 6.93 8.63 15.54
N GLY A 83 7.20 9.64 16.37
CA GLY A 83 8.26 9.64 17.36
C GLY A 83 7.76 9.42 18.79
N PHE A 84 8.51 8.65 19.57
CA PHE A 84 8.21 8.30 20.95
C PHE A 84 9.44 8.56 21.83
N ASP A 85 9.24 9.00 23.07
CA ASP A 85 10.33 9.10 24.04
C ASP A 85 10.68 7.73 24.66
N ALA A 86 11.63 7.72 25.60
CA ALA A 86 12.15 6.49 26.20
C ALA A 86 11.10 5.73 27.06
N ASP A 87 10.02 6.40 27.46
CA ASP A 87 8.91 5.83 28.21
C ASP A 87 7.75 5.42 27.28
N ASP A 88 8.02 5.28 25.98
CA ASP A 88 7.04 4.93 24.94
C ASP A 88 5.91 5.98 24.76
N THR A 89 6.12 7.22 25.25
CA THR A 89 5.12 8.28 25.12
C THR A 89 5.25 8.97 23.77
N TYR A 90 4.13 9.07 23.05
CA TYR A 90 4.06 9.72 21.74
C TYR A 90 4.41 11.22 21.81
N LYS A 91 5.29 11.68 20.92
CA LYS A 91 5.82 13.06 20.87
C LYS A 91 5.36 13.86 19.66
N GLY A 92 4.72 13.20 18.70
CA GLY A 92 4.34 13.79 17.43
C GLY A 92 4.76 12.92 16.26
N CYS A 93 4.45 13.39 15.05
CA CYS A 93 4.88 12.76 13.82
C CYS A 93 5.41 13.79 12.82
N SER A 94 6.27 13.33 11.91
CA SER A 94 6.66 14.07 10.71
C SER A 94 6.16 13.35 9.46
N THR A 95 5.91 14.10 8.40
CA THR A 95 5.38 13.60 7.10
C THR A 95 6.27 13.99 5.92
N ASP A 96 7.45 14.53 6.22
CA ASP A 96 8.41 15.09 5.26
C ASP A 96 9.56 14.13 4.90
N PHE A 97 9.51 12.88 5.38
CA PHE A 97 10.52 11.88 5.08
C PHE A 97 10.37 11.41 3.64
N THR A 98 11.29 11.79 2.77
CA THR A 98 11.25 11.48 1.33
C THR A 98 12.37 10.52 0.95
N TYR A 99 12.06 9.57 0.07
CA TYR A 99 13.00 8.59 -0.47
C TYR A 99 14.13 9.28 -1.26
N GLN A 100 15.39 8.92 -0.95
CA GLN A 100 16.61 9.44 -1.57
C GLN A 100 17.41 8.37 -2.32
N GLY A 101 16.87 7.14 -2.42
CA GLY A 101 17.55 6.03 -3.07
C GLY A 101 17.33 5.96 -4.59
N GLU A 102 17.86 4.90 -5.19
CA GLU A 102 17.58 4.56 -6.59
C GLU A 102 16.16 4.00 -6.72
N GLU A 103 15.47 4.32 -7.82
CA GLU A 103 14.17 3.74 -8.13
C GLU A 103 14.22 2.21 -8.22
N ASN A 104 13.07 1.58 -7.93
CA ASN A 104 12.86 0.13 -8.06
C ASN A 104 13.71 -0.73 -7.11
N LYS A 105 14.14 -0.17 -5.97
CA LYS A 105 14.81 -0.94 -4.90
C LYS A 105 13.82 -1.30 -3.79
N THR A 106 14.04 -2.46 -3.16
CA THR A 106 13.26 -2.91 -1.99
C THR A 106 13.74 -2.30 -0.67
N SER A 107 14.80 -1.48 -0.70
CA SER A 107 15.26 -0.73 0.46
C SER A 107 16.01 0.53 0.04
N GLY A 108 16.09 1.52 0.93
CA GLY A 108 16.95 2.68 0.75
C GLY A 108 16.73 3.76 1.79
N PRO A 109 17.47 4.88 1.66
CA PRO A 109 17.42 5.97 2.61
C PRO A 109 16.19 6.85 2.42
N PHE A 110 15.58 7.25 3.52
CA PHE A 110 14.58 8.31 3.62
C PHE A 110 15.15 9.44 4.47
N GLU A 111 15.02 10.68 4.02
CA GLU A 111 15.50 11.86 4.72
C GLU A 111 14.32 12.77 5.10
N GLY A 112 14.28 13.21 6.35
CA GLY A 112 13.24 14.11 6.86
C GLY A 112 13.61 14.76 8.19
N THR A 113 12.65 15.41 8.83
CA THR A 113 12.86 16.13 10.09
C THR A 113 12.59 15.23 11.30
N ALA A 114 13.57 15.11 12.20
CA ALA A 114 13.40 14.38 13.45
C ALA A 114 12.27 14.95 14.33
N VAL A 115 11.52 14.07 14.99
CA VAL A 115 10.47 14.48 15.94
C VAL A 115 11.13 14.90 17.25
N SER A 116 10.88 16.14 17.70
CA SER A 116 11.48 16.70 18.91
C SER A 116 11.17 15.86 20.15
N GLY A 117 12.21 15.42 20.85
CA GLY A 117 12.10 14.63 22.08
C GLY A 117 11.81 13.15 21.86
N ALA A 118 11.81 12.66 20.63
CA ALA A 118 11.71 11.24 20.32
C ALA A 118 13.08 10.55 20.40
N THR A 119 13.08 9.34 20.94
CA THR A 119 14.23 8.41 21.00
C THR A 119 13.99 7.15 20.17
N THR A 120 12.73 6.79 19.92
CA THR A 120 12.34 5.67 19.04
C THR A 120 11.24 6.08 18.08
N TYR A 121 11.09 5.34 16.99
CA TYR A 121 10.17 5.68 15.90
C TYR A 121 9.35 4.49 15.42
N THR A 122 8.13 4.77 14.97
CA THR A 122 7.32 3.88 14.14
C THR A 122 7.11 4.54 12.78
N LEU A 123 7.31 3.79 11.71
CA LEU A 123 7.20 4.29 10.34
C LEU A 123 5.91 3.78 9.69
N TYR A 124 5.30 4.63 8.89
CA TYR A 124 4.11 4.34 8.12
C TYR A 124 4.25 4.83 6.69
N TYR A 125 3.71 4.06 5.74
CA TYR A 125 3.52 4.46 4.35
C TYR A 125 2.04 4.35 3.97
N PRO A 126 1.50 5.27 3.15
CA PRO A 126 2.12 6.49 2.66
C PRO A 126 2.16 7.61 3.73
N ASN A 127 2.67 8.79 3.38
CA ASN A 127 2.65 9.95 4.28
C ASN A 127 1.25 10.57 4.51
N THR A 128 0.21 10.06 3.84
CA THR A 128 -1.18 10.54 3.98
C THR A 128 -1.97 9.84 5.09
N VAL A 129 -1.35 8.88 5.78
CA VAL A 129 -1.98 8.19 6.92
C VAL A 129 -2.37 9.18 8.02
N GLN A 130 -3.46 8.87 8.71
CA GLN A 130 -3.94 9.64 9.86
C GLN A 130 -3.40 9.03 11.15
N VAL A 131 -2.62 9.80 11.90
CA VAL A 131 -2.00 9.36 13.16
C VAL A 131 -2.85 9.78 14.36
N ASN A 132 -3.14 8.83 15.24
CA ASN A 132 -3.77 9.09 16.53
C ASN A 132 -2.78 9.85 17.42
N GLN A 133 -3.11 11.09 17.78
CA GLN A 133 -2.21 11.98 18.52
C GLN A 133 -2.00 11.58 19.99
N SER A 134 -2.66 10.53 20.48
CA SER A 134 -2.46 9.98 21.82
C SER A 134 -1.64 8.68 21.83
N THR A 135 -1.74 7.86 20.79
CA THR A 135 -1.08 6.54 20.75
C THR A 135 0.02 6.44 19.71
N GLY A 136 0.03 7.33 18.70
CA GLY A 136 0.90 7.25 17.54
C GLY A 136 0.47 6.23 16.49
N ASP A 137 -0.67 5.53 16.68
CA ASP A 137 -1.17 4.55 15.71
C ASP A 137 -1.71 5.23 14.44
N ALA A 138 -1.43 4.64 13.28
CA ALA A 138 -1.87 5.16 11.99
C ALA A 138 -3.09 4.42 11.45
N SER A 139 -3.94 5.16 10.73
CA SER A 139 -5.06 4.63 9.94
C SER A 139 -5.03 5.21 8.52
N LEU A 140 -5.52 4.44 7.54
CA LEU A 140 -5.60 4.84 6.14
C LEU A 140 -7.01 4.58 5.63
N SER A 141 -7.64 5.59 5.02
CA SER A 141 -8.91 5.40 4.33
C SER A 141 -8.68 4.68 3.01
N MET A 142 -9.48 3.65 2.75
CA MET A 142 -9.48 2.90 1.49
C MET A 142 -10.56 3.40 0.50
N GLU A 143 -11.21 4.53 0.81
CA GLU A 143 -12.29 5.10 0.01
C GLU A 143 -11.76 5.98 -1.14
N GLY A 144 -12.55 6.06 -2.23
CA GLY A 144 -12.27 6.97 -3.35
C GLY A 144 -11.24 6.45 -4.37
N GLN A 145 -10.95 5.15 -4.38
CA GLN A 145 -10.04 4.54 -5.34
C GLN A 145 -10.55 4.69 -6.77
N THR A 146 -9.67 5.10 -7.68
CA THR A 146 -10.00 5.31 -9.10
C THR A 146 -9.06 4.51 -10.00
N TYR A 147 -9.64 3.91 -11.05
CA TYR A 147 -8.93 3.17 -12.07
C TYR A 147 -8.23 4.12 -13.06
N THR A 148 -6.99 3.80 -13.39
CA THR A 148 -6.20 4.50 -14.42
C THR A 148 -5.99 3.55 -15.60
N PRO A 149 -6.48 3.86 -16.81
CA PRO A 149 -6.42 2.95 -17.97
C PRO A 149 -5.02 2.52 -18.39
N ASP A 150 -4.09 3.47 -18.42
CA ASP A 150 -2.74 3.22 -18.92
C ASP A 150 -1.82 2.57 -17.88
N ASP A 151 -2.20 2.67 -16.59
CA ASP A 151 -1.51 2.06 -15.47
C ASP A 151 -2.52 1.75 -14.35
N PRO A 152 -3.14 0.56 -14.38
CA PRO A 152 -4.10 0.12 -13.35
C PRO A 152 -3.57 0.12 -11.92
N THR A 153 -2.25 0.27 -11.71
CA THR A 153 -1.59 0.24 -10.41
C THR A 153 -1.21 1.63 -9.88
N ALA A 154 -1.21 2.66 -10.72
CA ALA A 154 -0.71 4.00 -10.43
C ALA A 154 -1.18 4.58 -9.09
N ASN A 155 -2.45 4.34 -8.74
CA ASN A 155 -3.06 4.91 -7.55
C ASN A 155 -2.94 4.02 -6.32
N LEU A 156 -2.54 2.75 -6.45
CA LEU A 156 -2.51 1.79 -5.33
C LEU A 156 -1.62 2.27 -4.19
N LYS A 157 -0.54 2.98 -4.50
CA LYS A 157 0.40 3.52 -3.51
C LYS A 157 -0.28 4.40 -2.45
N ASN A 158 -1.38 5.06 -2.81
CA ASN A 158 -2.16 5.90 -1.91
C ASN A 158 -3.11 5.09 -1.00
N TYR A 159 -3.26 3.79 -1.26
CA TYR A 159 -4.20 2.87 -0.62
C TYR A 159 -3.52 1.60 -0.12
N ILE A 160 -2.20 1.66 0.11
CA ILE A 160 -1.42 0.60 0.75
C ILE A 160 -0.89 1.14 2.07
N LEU A 161 -1.35 0.55 3.17
CA LEU A 161 -0.76 0.80 4.47
C LEU A 161 0.40 -0.17 4.72
N LEU A 162 1.61 0.38 4.84
CA LEU A 162 2.77 -0.30 5.41
C LEU A 162 3.07 0.27 6.79
N LYS A 163 3.55 -0.57 7.71
CA LYS A 163 3.98 -0.13 9.05
C LYS A 163 5.23 -0.86 9.52
N SER A 164 6.07 -0.23 10.35
CA SER A 164 7.14 -0.95 11.03
C SER A 164 6.57 -1.93 12.06
N THR A 165 7.29 -3.04 12.28
CA THR A 165 6.88 -4.12 13.18
C THR A 165 6.99 -3.77 14.66
N SER A 166 7.80 -2.77 14.98
CA SER A 166 8.08 -2.31 16.34
C SER A 166 8.48 -0.84 16.33
N LYS A 167 8.54 -0.24 17.53
CA LYS A 167 9.24 1.03 17.75
C LYS A 167 10.73 0.74 17.79
N ILE A 168 11.51 1.42 16.95
CA ILE A 168 12.94 1.11 16.77
C ILE A 168 13.75 2.40 16.89
N SER A 169 14.98 2.30 17.41
CA SER A 169 15.96 3.39 17.38
C SER A 169 16.26 3.81 15.93
N PRO A 170 16.46 5.10 15.64
CA PRO A 170 16.85 5.55 14.30
C PRO A 170 18.19 4.97 13.80
N ASP A 171 19.05 4.47 14.71
CA ASP A 171 20.36 3.89 14.37
C ASP A 171 20.27 2.47 13.76
N VAL A 172 19.06 1.92 13.65
CA VAL A 172 18.80 0.57 13.13
C VAL A 172 17.92 0.65 11.90
N ASP A 173 18.17 -0.23 10.93
CA ASP A 173 17.36 -0.34 9.73
C ASP A 173 15.91 -0.73 10.06
N PHE A 174 14.97 -0.05 9.41
CA PHE A 174 13.54 -0.35 9.50
C PHE A 174 13.14 -1.34 8.42
N THR A 175 12.25 -2.27 8.76
CA THR A 175 11.53 -3.09 7.78
C THR A 175 10.03 -2.88 8.00
N LEU A 176 9.32 -2.57 6.92
CA LEU A 176 7.87 -2.41 6.97
C LEU A 176 7.16 -3.71 6.61
N GLU A 177 5.97 -3.88 7.18
CA GLU A 177 5.03 -4.96 6.85
C GLU A 177 3.74 -4.40 6.27
N MET A 178 3.08 -5.19 5.42
CA MET A 178 1.74 -4.91 4.91
C MET A 178 0.73 -4.98 6.06
N ALA A 179 0.11 -3.85 6.39
CA ALA A 179 -1.08 -3.83 7.26
C ALA A 179 -2.40 -3.82 6.45
N SER A 180 -2.30 -3.49 5.17
CA SER A 180 -3.38 -3.58 4.18
C SER A 180 -3.19 -4.79 3.26
N SER A 181 -4.15 -5.00 2.36
CA SER A 181 -4.09 -6.02 1.31
C SER A 181 -4.45 -5.39 -0.04
N ILE A 182 -3.95 -5.99 -1.13
CA ILE A 182 -4.32 -5.63 -2.50
C ILE A 182 -5.11 -6.81 -3.08
N MET A 183 -6.15 -6.48 -3.85
CA MET A 183 -6.93 -7.43 -4.65
C MET A 183 -6.70 -7.15 -6.13
N LYS A 184 -6.33 -8.18 -6.91
CA LYS A 184 -6.33 -8.14 -8.38
C LYS A 184 -7.63 -8.73 -8.93
N PHE A 185 -8.28 -7.97 -9.80
CA PHE A 185 -9.32 -8.45 -10.69
C PHE A 185 -8.67 -8.81 -12.01
N ASP A 186 -8.73 -10.08 -12.39
CA ASP A 186 -8.32 -10.57 -13.71
C ASP A 186 -9.53 -11.25 -14.36
N LEU A 187 -10.32 -10.45 -15.06
CA LEU A 187 -11.62 -10.85 -15.59
C LEU A 187 -11.53 -11.00 -17.10
N SER A 188 -12.14 -12.06 -17.62
CA SER A 188 -12.21 -12.34 -19.05
C SER A 188 -13.63 -12.72 -19.48
N ASN A 189 -13.87 -12.70 -20.79
CA ASN A 189 -15.17 -13.01 -21.39
C ASN A 189 -16.31 -12.11 -20.89
N ILE A 190 -16.00 -10.83 -20.62
CA ILE A 190 -16.99 -9.84 -20.18
C ILE A 190 -17.93 -9.53 -21.36
N PRO A 191 -19.26 -9.68 -21.18
CA PRO A 191 -20.23 -9.46 -22.27
C PRO A 191 -20.25 -8.01 -22.77
N ALA A 192 -20.49 -7.84 -24.07
CA ALA A 192 -20.56 -6.52 -24.71
C ALA A 192 -21.69 -5.64 -24.13
N GLU A 193 -22.74 -6.27 -23.61
CA GLU A 193 -23.90 -5.62 -23.00
C GLU A 193 -23.56 -4.85 -21.71
N VAL A 194 -22.41 -5.14 -21.09
CA VAL A 194 -21.89 -4.34 -19.96
C VAL A 194 -21.57 -2.92 -20.42
N GLY A 195 -21.12 -2.74 -21.66
CA GLY A 195 -20.86 -1.44 -22.25
C GLY A 195 -19.81 -0.64 -21.48
N LYS A 196 -20.12 0.61 -21.13
CA LYS A 196 -19.20 1.51 -20.42
C LYS A 196 -19.20 1.22 -18.92
N LEU A 197 -18.05 0.80 -18.39
CA LEU A 197 -17.89 0.56 -16.97
C LEU A 197 -17.70 1.89 -16.23
N THR A 198 -18.44 2.08 -15.14
CA THR A 198 -18.36 3.28 -14.29
C THR A 198 -17.89 2.96 -12.87
N LYS A 199 -18.15 1.75 -12.39
CA LYS A 199 -17.79 1.32 -11.03
C LYS A 199 -17.67 -0.20 -10.98
N LEU A 200 -16.68 -0.69 -10.25
CA LEU A 200 -16.60 -2.06 -9.77
C LEU A 200 -16.88 -2.04 -8.27
N ILE A 201 -17.83 -2.86 -7.82
CA ILE A 201 -18.19 -3.02 -6.42
C ILE A 201 -17.88 -4.46 -6.02
N TRP A 202 -17.07 -4.62 -4.98
CA TRP A 202 -16.79 -5.91 -4.37
C TRP A 202 -17.40 -5.97 -2.98
N THR A 203 -18.19 -7.01 -2.70
CA THR A 203 -18.82 -7.20 -1.39
C THR A 203 -18.16 -8.37 -0.67
N LEU A 204 -17.53 -8.08 0.47
CA LEU A 204 -17.10 -9.08 1.43
C LEU A 204 -18.26 -9.34 2.39
N GLU A 205 -18.61 -10.61 2.62
CA GLU A 205 -19.60 -11.03 3.60
C GLU A 205 -18.95 -12.00 4.59
N ASN A 206 -19.11 -11.75 5.89
CA ASN A 206 -18.61 -12.67 6.91
C ASN A 206 -19.64 -13.76 7.26
N ASN A 207 -19.24 -14.75 8.06
CA ASN A 207 -20.08 -15.90 8.42
C ASN A 207 -21.34 -15.56 9.24
N VAL A 208 -21.48 -14.30 9.70
CA VAL A 208 -22.66 -13.80 10.41
C VAL A 208 -23.50 -12.83 9.56
N GLY A 209 -23.17 -12.68 8.28
CA GLY A 209 -23.93 -11.89 7.30
C GLY A 209 -23.58 -10.40 7.25
N ASN A 210 -22.51 -9.96 7.94
CA ASN A 210 -22.06 -8.56 7.83
C ASN A 210 -21.38 -8.35 6.47
N ARG A 211 -21.81 -7.30 5.77
CA ARG A 211 -21.29 -6.94 4.45
C ARG A 211 -20.42 -5.70 4.50
N GLN A 212 -19.26 -5.76 3.85
CA GLN A 212 -18.42 -4.62 3.53
C GLN A 212 -18.36 -4.46 2.01
N ASN A 213 -18.65 -3.27 1.51
CA ASN A 213 -18.50 -2.94 0.10
C ASN A 213 -17.20 -2.17 -0.12
N LEU A 214 -16.38 -2.67 -1.04
CA LEU A 214 -15.22 -1.99 -1.56
C LEU A 214 -15.56 -1.48 -2.96
N MET A 215 -15.09 -0.29 -3.32
CA MET A 215 -15.45 0.36 -4.58
C MET A 215 -14.21 0.84 -5.34
N LEU A 216 -14.17 0.54 -6.63
CA LEU A 216 -13.25 1.13 -7.59
C LEU A 216 -14.04 1.92 -8.63
N ASP A 217 -13.79 3.22 -8.72
CA ASP A 217 -14.44 4.10 -9.67
C ASP A 217 -13.68 4.13 -11.01
N PHE A 218 -14.42 4.18 -12.11
CA PHE A 218 -13.86 4.25 -13.46
C PHE A 218 -14.16 5.62 -14.08
N PRO A 219 -13.14 6.37 -14.52
CA PRO A 219 -13.35 7.59 -15.27
C PRO A 219 -14.22 7.36 -16.51
N ALA A 220 -14.93 8.39 -16.95
CA ALA A 220 -15.87 8.26 -18.06
C ALA A 220 -15.17 7.77 -19.34
N GLY A 221 -15.57 6.59 -19.83
CA GLY A 221 -14.99 5.99 -21.04
C GLY A 221 -13.63 5.31 -20.83
N ALA A 222 -13.13 5.23 -19.59
CA ALA A 222 -11.90 4.51 -19.24
C ALA A 222 -11.91 3.06 -19.71
N VAL A 223 -13.07 2.40 -19.57
CA VAL A 223 -13.28 1.01 -20.00
C VAL A 223 -14.64 0.91 -20.70
N THR A 224 -14.61 0.38 -21.93
CA THR A 224 -15.81 0.06 -22.70
C THR A 224 -15.69 -1.37 -23.23
N PHE A 225 -16.69 -2.20 -22.92
CA PHE A 225 -16.81 -3.54 -23.46
C PHE A 225 -17.66 -3.56 -24.73
N GLY A 226 -17.33 -4.44 -25.66
CA GLY A 226 -18.10 -4.65 -26.91
C GLY A 226 -17.43 -4.12 -28.17
N THR A 227 -18.23 -3.76 -29.18
CA THR A 227 -17.70 -3.38 -30.51
C THR A 227 -16.81 -2.13 -30.43
N GLY A 228 -15.52 -2.29 -30.75
CA GLY A 228 -14.52 -1.22 -30.62
C GLY A 228 -13.86 -1.14 -29.24
N GLY A 229 -14.22 -2.03 -28.31
CA GLY A 229 -13.60 -2.19 -26.99
C GLY A 229 -13.09 -3.61 -26.76
N GLY A 230 -12.66 -3.89 -25.53
CA GLY A 230 -12.20 -5.20 -25.09
C GLY A 230 -13.30 -6.08 -24.49
N ASN A 231 -12.93 -7.27 -24.00
CA ASN A 231 -13.79 -8.16 -23.21
C ASN A 231 -13.07 -8.67 -21.95
N THR A 232 -12.00 -8.00 -21.55
CA THR A 232 -11.17 -8.33 -20.38
C THR A 232 -11.01 -7.09 -19.51
N LEU A 233 -10.75 -7.31 -18.22
CA LEU A 233 -10.44 -6.26 -17.26
C LEU A 233 -9.36 -6.74 -16.32
N THR A 234 -8.25 -6.01 -16.28
CA THR A 234 -7.28 -6.08 -15.19
C THR A 234 -7.41 -4.82 -14.36
N ALA A 235 -7.73 -4.96 -13.08
CA ALA A 235 -7.88 -3.84 -12.16
C ALA A 235 -7.40 -4.23 -10.76
N TYR A 236 -7.08 -3.24 -9.94
CA TYR A 236 -6.57 -3.46 -8.59
C TYR A 236 -7.30 -2.60 -7.57
N LEU A 237 -7.40 -3.10 -6.35
CA LEU A 237 -8.08 -2.44 -5.24
C LEU A 237 -7.37 -2.72 -3.93
N GLY A 238 -6.93 -1.68 -3.24
CA GLY A 238 -6.43 -1.75 -1.87
C GLY A 238 -7.57 -1.91 -0.88
N PHE A 239 -7.37 -2.65 0.19
CA PHE A 239 -8.34 -2.74 1.27
C PHE A 239 -7.65 -3.05 2.60
N MET A 240 -8.30 -2.67 3.69
CA MET A 240 -7.90 -3.14 5.02
C MET A 240 -8.62 -4.48 5.27
N PRO A 241 -7.89 -5.58 5.48
CA PRO A 241 -8.53 -6.84 5.85
C PRO A 241 -9.24 -6.65 7.19
N SER A 242 -10.50 -7.07 7.28
CA SER A 242 -11.17 -7.21 8.57
C SER A 242 -10.46 -8.31 9.35
N GLY A 243 -9.95 -7.98 10.53
CA GLY A 243 -9.46 -8.98 11.50
C GLY A 243 -10.54 -9.93 11.97
#